data_AF-A0A955EI19-F1
#
_entry.id   AF-A0A955EI19-F1
#
_cell.length_a   1.000
_cell.length_b   1.000
_cell.length_c   1.000
_cell.angle_alpha   90.00
_cell.angle_beta   90.00
_cell.angle_gamma   90.00
#
_symmetry.space_group_name_H-M   'P 1'
#
loop_
_entity.id
_entity.type
_entity.pdbx_description
1 polymer ?
#
loop_
_entity_poly.entity_id
_entity_poly.type
_entity_poly.pdbx_seq_one_letter_code
_entity_poly.pdbx_strand_id
1 'polypeptide(L)'
;MLTVLGILVALLLGAFGVWMTAFGIRGSHVSDIPRCRHCRYDLRGVTPFPDHCPECGRTLYRARAIRTGGRRRSVQLIVAGLLMLIIAGLLMLIVAAAWLTRTDYGRVAEALRVNTPAALLKWRVTEGDFDSRRLAAAELLRRGSDADTLASLVDPLLAVQADRTQPWTGAFGRIIETVWRGDGLTPDQQLAYIREGRAGSVRIDCDPRLPSGQPLELRVVESGASQRYSGSDSFPGASALGLHSPLNDFTLRMELDAVSVDGAPADVSDVPLIMPTPRPPRITRATLPLDLAPGTHALIVTLRFTASADTGITHTWTESSPL
;
A
#
# COMPACT_ATOMS: atom_id res chain seq x y z
N MET A 1 -18.96 -11.62 -18.21
CA MET A 1 -19.24 -11.74 -19.66
C MET A 1 -18.16 -11.11 -20.54
N LEU A 2 -17.77 -9.85 -20.34
CA LEU A 2 -16.75 -9.17 -21.18
C LEU A 2 -15.39 -9.91 -21.25
N THR A 3 -14.90 -10.47 -20.14
CA THR A 3 -13.66 -11.25 -20.11
C THR A 3 -13.75 -12.52 -20.95
N VAL A 4 -14.84 -13.28 -20.80
CA VAL A 4 -15.10 -14.50 -21.57
C VAL A 4 -15.20 -14.21 -23.07
N LEU A 5 -15.91 -13.14 -23.44
CA LEU A 5 -16.00 -12.69 -24.83
C LEU A 5 -14.61 -12.30 -25.37
N GLY A 6 -13.82 -11.56 -24.60
CA GLY A 6 -12.45 -11.20 -24.97
C GLY A 6 -11.55 -12.41 -25.22
N ILE A 7 -11.62 -13.44 -24.36
CA ILE A 7 -10.88 -14.70 -24.54
C ILE A 7 -11.32 -15.40 -25.83
N LEU A 8 -12.63 -15.53 -26.07
CA LEU A 8 -13.15 -16.19 -27.27
C LEU A 8 -12.71 -15.48 -28.55
N VAL A 9 -12.79 -14.14 -28.58
CA VAL A 9 -12.33 -13.34 -29.72
C VAL A 9 -10.83 -13.54 -29.94
N ALA A 10 -10.02 -13.49 -28.89
CA ALA A 10 -8.58 -13.69 -29.01
C ALA A 10 -8.21 -15.10 -29.50
N LEU A 11 -8.91 -16.14 -29.02
CA LEU A 11 -8.71 -17.52 -29.47
C LEU A 11 -9.10 -17.72 -30.94
N LEU A 12 -10.23 -17.17 -31.38
CA LEU A 12 -10.65 -17.24 -32.78
C LEU A 12 -9.68 -16.52 -33.71
N LEU A 13 -9.24 -15.32 -33.32
CA LEU A 13 -8.27 -14.53 -34.07
C LEU A 13 -6.91 -15.25 -34.15
N GLY A 14 -6.48 -15.86 -33.03
CA GLY A 14 -5.26 -16.66 -32.96
C GLY A 14 -5.34 -17.91 -33.85
N ALA A 15 -6.43 -18.67 -33.79
CA ALA A 15 -6.64 -19.85 -34.62
C ALA A 15 -6.64 -19.52 -36.12
N PHE A 16 -7.30 -18.42 -36.50
CA PHE A 16 -7.31 -17.95 -37.89
C PHE A 16 -5.92 -17.47 -38.34
N GLY A 17 -5.17 -16.78 -37.46
CA GLY A 17 -3.78 -16.41 -37.70
C GLY A 17 -2.87 -17.61 -37.93
N VAL A 18 -2.93 -18.64 -37.07
CA VAL A 18 -2.19 -19.91 -37.24
C VAL A 18 -2.55 -20.56 -38.58
N TRP A 19 -3.84 -20.62 -38.91
CA TRP A 19 -4.31 -21.20 -40.16
C TRP A 19 -3.74 -20.48 -41.39
N MET A 20 -3.82 -19.14 -41.44
CA MET A 20 -3.26 -18.35 -42.54
C MET A 20 -1.75 -18.53 -42.68
N THR A 21 -1.01 -18.49 -41.56
CA THR A 21 0.44 -18.69 -41.57
C THR A 21 0.80 -20.10 -42.06
N ALA A 22 0.09 -21.14 -41.60
CA ALA A 22 0.30 -22.51 -42.03
C ALA A 22 0.03 -22.70 -43.54
N PHE A 23 -1.05 -22.13 -44.07
CA PHE A 23 -1.36 -22.16 -45.50
C PHE A 23 -0.34 -21.34 -46.33
N GLY A 24 0.08 -20.18 -45.83
CA GLY A 24 1.11 -19.35 -46.46
C GLY A 24 2.46 -20.08 -46.58
N ILE A 25 2.86 -20.82 -45.55
CA ILE A 25 4.09 -21.63 -45.53
C ILE A 25 3.97 -22.85 -46.44
N ARG A 26 2.80 -23.53 -46.46
CA ARG A 26 2.53 -24.68 -47.34
C ARG A 26 2.68 -24.30 -48.82
N GLY A 27 2.38 -23.03 -49.12
CA GLY A 27 2.47 -22.42 -50.45
C GLY A 27 1.35 -22.90 -51.38
N SER A 28 1.02 -22.08 -52.38
CA SER A 28 0.09 -22.49 -53.44
C SER A 28 0.85 -23.16 -54.57
N HIS A 29 0.18 -24.09 -55.24
CA HIS A 29 0.70 -24.72 -56.45
C HIS A 29 0.66 -23.69 -57.58
N VAL A 30 1.80 -23.06 -57.87
CA VAL A 30 1.90 -22.07 -58.96
C VAL A 30 2.40 -22.83 -60.17
N SER A 31 1.44 -23.28 -60.98
CA SER A 31 1.57 -23.83 -62.34
C SER A 31 2.27 -25.20 -62.49
N ASP A 32 1.62 -26.10 -63.24
CA ASP A 32 2.12 -27.42 -63.64
C ASP A 32 3.00 -27.34 -64.90
N ILE A 33 3.99 -26.46 -64.87
CA ILE A 33 4.88 -26.26 -66.00
C ILE A 33 6.00 -27.30 -65.95
N PRO A 34 6.12 -28.21 -66.92
CA PRO A 34 7.27 -29.10 -67.00
C PRO A 34 8.53 -28.28 -67.28
N ARG A 35 9.47 -28.26 -66.34
CA ARG A 35 10.79 -27.66 -66.55
C ARG A 35 11.88 -28.71 -66.43
N CYS A 36 12.93 -28.59 -67.25
CA CYS A 36 14.12 -29.42 -67.09
C CYS A 36 14.70 -29.22 -65.68
N ARG A 37 14.93 -30.30 -64.92
CA ARG A 37 15.45 -30.20 -63.55
C ARG A 37 16.85 -29.58 -63.48
N HIS A 38 17.63 -29.69 -64.56
CA HIS A 38 19.01 -29.22 -64.59
C HIS A 38 19.10 -27.73 -64.95
N CYS A 39 18.70 -27.35 -66.17
CA CYS A 39 18.81 -25.97 -66.65
C CYS A 39 17.55 -25.11 -66.43
N ARG A 40 16.45 -25.68 -65.95
CA ARG A 40 15.14 -25.01 -65.75
C ARG A 40 14.44 -24.52 -67.01
N TYR A 41 14.87 -24.96 -68.20
CA TYR A 41 14.20 -24.68 -69.47
C TYR A 41 12.73 -25.15 -69.44
N ASP A 42 11.82 -24.31 -69.93
CA ASP A 42 10.38 -24.60 -70.02
C ASP A 42 10.13 -25.56 -71.19
N LEU A 43 9.62 -26.75 -70.89
CA LEU A 43 9.34 -27.78 -71.89
C LEU A 43 7.94 -27.64 -72.49
N ARG A 44 7.18 -26.60 -72.13
CA ARG A 44 5.87 -26.34 -72.76
C ARG A 44 6.06 -25.94 -74.22
N GLY A 45 5.29 -26.58 -75.09
CA GLY A 45 5.32 -26.34 -76.53
C GLY A 45 6.34 -27.18 -77.32
N VAL A 46 7.14 -28.02 -76.65
CA VAL A 46 8.02 -28.97 -77.34
C VAL A 46 7.30 -30.30 -77.54
N THR A 47 6.67 -30.46 -78.70
CA THR A 47 6.00 -31.71 -79.13
C THR A 47 6.60 -32.21 -80.44
N PRO A 48 7.00 -33.49 -80.54
CA PRO A 48 6.98 -34.52 -79.49
C PRO A 48 7.98 -34.22 -78.35
N PHE A 49 7.78 -34.83 -77.17
CA PHE A 49 8.70 -34.68 -76.04
C PHE A 49 10.10 -35.16 -76.46
N PRO A 50 11.13 -34.29 -76.44
CA PRO A 50 12.45 -34.67 -76.92
C PRO A 50 13.16 -35.56 -75.90
N ASP A 51 13.96 -36.50 -76.39
CA ASP A 51 14.77 -37.40 -75.55
C ASP A 51 15.81 -36.65 -74.70
N HIS A 52 16.23 -35.48 -75.18
CA HIS A 52 17.23 -34.61 -74.58
C HIS A 52 16.68 -33.19 -74.44
N CYS A 53 17.06 -32.50 -73.37
CA CYS A 53 16.71 -31.11 -73.19
C CYS A 53 17.36 -30.26 -74.29
N PRO A 54 16.62 -29.38 -74.98
CA PRO A 54 17.15 -28.59 -76.10
C PRO A 54 18.22 -27.57 -75.68
N GLU A 55 18.23 -27.16 -74.41
CA GLU A 55 19.24 -26.24 -73.88
C GLU A 55 20.50 -26.96 -73.38
N CYS A 56 20.36 -27.90 -72.44
CA CYS A 56 21.52 -28.48 -71.75
C CYS A 56 21.94 -29.86 -72.30
N GLY A 57 21.24 -30.39 -73.30
CA GLY A 57 21.51 -31.70 -73.89
C GLY A 57 21.29 -32.90 -72.96
N ARG A 58 20.81 -32.71 -71.72
CA ARG A 58 20.67 -33.80 -70.75
C ARG A 58 19.41 -34.63 -71.04
N THR A 59 19.52 -35.96 -70.91
CA THR A 59 18.40 -36.89 -71.16
C THR A 59 17.21 -36.64 -70.24
N LEU A 60 16.01 -36.62 -70.81
CA LEU A 60 14.72 -36.40 -70.13
C LEU A 60 14.01 -37.71 -69.70
N TYR A 61 14.50 -38.89 -70.11
CA TYR A 61 13.88 -40.18 -69.76
C TYR A 61 14.06 -40.62 -68.31
N ARG A 62 15.04 -40.06 -67.59
CA ARG A 62 15.28 -40.47 -66.20
C ARG A 62 14.13 -40.04 -65.30
N ALA A 63 13.72 -40.92 -64.38
CA ALA A 63 12.76 -40.56 -63.34
C ALA A 63 13.26 -39.30 -62.60
N ARG A 64 12.38 -38.29 -62.48
CA ARG A 64 12.68 -36.96 -61.91
C ARG A 64 13.60 -36.05 -62.76
N ALA A 65 13.77 -36.31 -64.07
CA ALA A 65 14.46 -35.37 -64.98
C ALA A 65 13.60 -34.13 -65.28
N ILE A 66 12.28 -34.28 -65.24
CA ILE A 66 11.31 -33.19 -65.36
C ILE A 66 10.82 -32.85 -63.95
N ARG A 67 10.87 -31.55 -63.61
CA ARG A 67 10.24 -31.01 -62.41
C ARG A 67 8.93 -30.35 -62.83
N THR A 68 7.81 -30.95 -62.45
CA THR A 68 6.49 -30.34 -62.56
C THR A 68 6.18 -29.63 -61.25
N GLY A 69 5.71 -28.39 -61.36
CA GLY A 69 5.26 -27.62 -60.21
C GLY A 69 6.36 -26.87 -59.47
N GLY A 70 6.11 -25.58 -59.25
CA GLY A 70 6.75 -24.79 -58.20
C GLY A 70 5.73 -24.48 -57.11
N ARG A 71 6.07 -24.71 -55.84
CA ARG A 71 5.29 -24.13 -54.74
C ARG A 71 5.80 -22.72 -54.48
N ARG A 72 4.95 -21.72 -54.67
CA ARG A 72 5.27 -20.34 -54.28
C ARG A 72 4.70 -20.12 -52.89
N ARG A 73 5.56 -19.82 -51.91
CA ARG A 73 5.11 -19.36 -50.60
C ARG A 73 4.45 -18.00 -50.77
N SER A 74 3.27 -17.82 -50.20
CA SER A 74 2.59 -16.53 -50.21
C SER A 74 3.07 -15.74 -48.99
N VAL A 75 4.07 -14.88 -49.20
CA VAL A 75 4.62 -14.02 -48.14
C VAL A 75 3.53 -13.13 -47.54
N GLN A 76 2.58 -12.68 -48.34
CA GLN A 76 1.43 -11.88 -47.89
C GLN A 76 0.57 -12.63 -46.87
N LEU A 77 0.24 -13.91 -47.12
CA LEU A 77 -0.53 -14.72 -46.16
C LEU A 77 0.26 -14.97 -44.86
N ILE A 78 1.58 -15.15 -44.96
CA ILE A 78 2.45 -15.34 -43.79
C ILE A 78 2.44 -14.09 -42.92
N VAL A 79 2.65 -12.90 -43.52
CA VAL A 79 2.68 -11.62 -42.80
C VAL A 79 1.32 -11.31 -42.18
N ALA A 80 0.22 -11.51 -42.92
CA ALA A 80 -1.14 -11.30 -42.40
C ALA A 80 -1.45 -12.22 -41.21
N GLY A 81 -1.12 -13.51 -41.31
CA GLY A 81 -1.31 -14.46 -40.22
C GLY A 81 -0.48 -14.12 -38.98
N LEU A 82 0.78 -13.69 -39.17
CA LEU A 82 1.65 -13.28 -38.07
C LEU A 82 1.13 -12.01 -37.37
N LEU A 83 0.64 -11.03 -38.13
CA LEU A 83 0.03 -9.82 -37.57
C LEU A 83 -1.20 -10.15 -36.73
N MET A 84 -2.07 -11.06 -37.22
CA MET A 84 -3.21 -11.54 -36.44
C MET A 84 -2.81 -12.26 -35.15
N LEU A 85 -1.74 -13.06 -35.18
CA LEU A 85 -1.22 -13.71 -33.96
C LEU A 85 -0.73 -12.69 -32.92
N ILE A 86 -0.06 -11.62 -33.36
CA ILE A 86 0.37 -10.53 -32.48
C ILE A 86 -0.83 -9.83 -31.84
N ILE A 87 -1.85 -9.49 -32.65
CA ILE A 87 -3.08 -8.85 -32.14
C ILE A 87 -3.80 -9.76 -31.14
N ALA A 88 -3.91 -11.06 -31.43
CA ALA A 88 -4.50 -12.04 -30.52
C ALA A 88 -3.71 -12.14 -29.20
N GLY A 89 -2.38 -12.13 -29.27
CA GLY A 89 -1.49 -12.15 -28.10
C GLY A 89 -1.64 -10.89 -27.24
N LEU A 90 -1.71 -9.71 -27.85
CA LEU A 90 -1.95 -8.45 -27.15
C LEU A 90 -3.33 -8.41 -26.48
N LEU A 91 -4.37 -8.90 -27.16
CA LEU A 91 -5.71 -9.04 -26.58
C LEU A 91 -5.70 -9.98 -25.36
N MET A 92 -5.03 -11.13 -25.45
CA MET A 92 -4.87 -12.04 -24.31
C MET A 92 -4.13 -11.38 -23.15
N LEU A 93 -3.09 -10.59 -23.42
CA LEU A 93 -2.34 -9.88 -22.39
C LEU A 93 -3.23 -8.84 -21.67
N ILE A 94 -4.04 -8.08 -22.42
CA ILE A 94 -4.98 -7.10 -21.85
C ILE A 94 -6.04 -7.82 -20.99
N VAL A 95 -6.61 -8.92 -21.48
CA VAL A 95 -7.60 -9.68 -20.71
C VAL A 95 -6.98 -10.28 -19.45
N ALA A 96 -5.74 -10.80 -19.53
CA ALA A 96 -5.02 -11.31 -18.38
C ALA A 96 -4.74 -10.21 -17.35
N ALA A 97 -4.30 -9.03 -17.79
CA ALA A 97 -4.09 -7.87 -16.91
C ALA A 97 -5.40 -7.40 -16.27
N ALA A 98 -6.49 -7.31 -17.06
CA ALA A 98 -7.81 -6.94 -16.56
C ALA A 98 -8.40 -8.00 -15.61
N TRP A 99 -8.08 -9.27 -15.83
CA TRP A 99 -8.45 -10.35 -14.93
C TRP A 99 -7.68 -10.25 -13.63
N LEU A 100 -6.35 -10.06 -13.69
CA LEU A 100 -5.50 -9.84 -12.51
C LEU A 100 -5.93 -8.61 -11.70
N THR A 101 -6.43 -7.56 -12.34
CA THR A 101 -6.95 -6.38 -11.64
C THR A 101 -8.35 -6.55 -11.08
N ARG A 102 -9.20 -7.38 -11.71
CA ARG A 102 -10.58 -7.64 -11.27
C ARG A 102 -10.73 -8.79 -10.29
N THR A 103 -10.00 -9.89 -10.46
CA THR A 103 -9.96 -10.92 -9.43
C THR A 103 -9.31 -10.27 -8.25
N ASP A 104 -10.11 -10.00 -7.20
CA ASP A 104 -9.70 -9.35 -5.97
C ASP A 104 -8.20 -9.47 -5.80
N TYR A 105 -7.44 -8.40 -6.11
CA TYR A 105 -6.05 -8.35 -5.69
C TYR A 105 -5.97 -8.75 -4.22
N GLY A 106 -7.02 -8.43 -3.44
CA GLY A 106 -7.37 -9.05 -2.17
C GLY A 106 -7.05 -10.53 -2.06
N ARG A 107 -7.58 -11.46 -2.87
CA ARG A 107 -7.36 -12.91 -2.69
C ARG A 107 -5.98 -13.41 -3.07
N VAL A 108 -5.38 -12.88 -4.14
CA VAL A 108 -4.01 -13.26 -4.53
C VAL A 108 -2.99 -12.61 -3.59
N ALA A 109 -3.20 -11.34 -3.25
CA ALA A 109 -2.43 -10.67 -2.20
C ALA A 109 -2.67 -11.33 -0.85
N GLU A 110 -3.85 -11.86 -0.55
CA GLU A 110 -4.12 -12.62 0.67
C GLU A 110 -3.39 -13.95 0.65
N ALA A 111 -3.41 -14.70 -0.45
CA ALA A 111 -2.65 -15.94 -0.60
C ALA A 111 -1.13 -15.71 -0.49
N LEU A 112 -0.64 -14.62 -1.07
CA LEU A 112 0.76 -14.18 -0.92
C LEU A 112 1.03 -13.69 0.51
N ARG A 113 0.09 -12.98 1.14
CA ARG A 113 0.18 -12.51 2.53
C ARG A 113 0.28 -13.68 3.47
N VAL A 114 -0.62 -14.67 3.40
CA VAL A 114 -0.65 -15.85 4.28
C VAL A 114 0.68 -16.62 4.27
N ASN A 115 1.33 -16.70 3.10
CA ASN A 115 2.62 -17.39 2.97
C ASN A 115 3.84 -16.45 3.06
N THR A 116 3.66 -15.15 3.32
CA THR A 116 4.79 -14.23 3.48
C THR A 116 5.56 -14.60 4.75
N PRO A 117 6.88 -14.86 4.71
CA PRO A 117 7.66 -15.19 5.91
C PRO A 117 7.71 -14.01 6.89
N ALA A 118 7.75 -14.29 8.20
CA ALA A 118 7.72 -13.26 9.26
C ALA A 118 8.85 -12.23 9.10
N ALA A 119 10.04 -12.66 8.66
CA ALA A 119 11.16 -11.76 8.38
C ALA A 119 10.83 -10.70 7.32
N LEU A 120 10.08 -11.05 6.27
CA LEU A 120 9.67 -10.10 5.23
C LEU A 120 8.58 -9.16 5.74
N LEU A 121 7.66 -9.66 6.59
CA LEU A 121 6.68 -8.79 7.26
C LEU A 121 7.36 -7.78 8.16
N LYS A 122 8.35 -8.21 8.97
CA LYS A 122 9.17 -7.31 9.80
C LYS A 122 9.85 -6.23 8.95
N TRP A 123 10.53 -6.63 7.88
CA TRP A 123 11.15 -5.68 6.95
C TRP A 123 10.14 -4.70 6.35
N ARG A 124 8.92 -5.14 6.00
CA ARG A 124 7.86 -4.25 5.51
C ARG A 124 7.34 -3.27 6.56
N VAL A 125 7.30 -3.66 7.83
CA VAL A 125 6.94 -2.75 8.93
C VAL A 125 8.00 -1.66 9.11
N THR A 126 9.28 -1.97 8.89
CA THR A 126 10.36 -0.99 9.06
C THR A 126 10.57 -0.12 7.83
N GLU A 127 10.63 -0.72 6.63
CA GLU A 127 11.03 -0.04 5.38
C GLU A 127 9.89 0.26 4.41
N GLY A 128 8.69 -0.31 4.63
CA GLY A 128 7.57 -0.16 3.69
C GLY A 128 6.96 1.25 3.67
N ASP A 129 6.17 1.53 2.64
CA ASP A 129 5.23 2.66 2.68
C ASP A 129 4.16 2.44 3.77
N PHE A 130 3.39 3.49 4.09
CA PHE A 130 2.40 3.44 5.16
C PHE A 130 1.42 2.26 5.04
N ASP A 131 0.88 2.02 3.85
CA ASP A 131 -0.06 0.92 3.61
C ASP A 131 0.61 -0.44 3.80
N SER A 132 1.83 -0.61 3.30
CA SER A 132 2.62 -1.82 3.46
C SER A 132 2.96 -2.09 4.93
N ARG A 133 3.35 -1.05 5.69
CA ARG A 133 3.60 -1.15 7.13
C ARG A 133 2.35 -1.57 7.88
N ARG A 134 1.22 -0.89 7.63
CA ARG A 134 -0.08 -1.17 8.28
C ARG A 134 -0.50 -2.62 8.06
N LEU A 135 -0.46 -3.08 6.81
CA LEU A 135 -0.87 -4.43 6.43
C LEU A 135 0.07 -5.49 7.02
N ALA A 136 1.39 -5.24 7.01
CA ALA A 136 2.35 -6.16 7.60
C ALA A 136 2.23 -6.26 9.12
N ALA A 137 2.01 -5.13 9.81
CA ALA A 137 1.79 -5.10 11.26
C ALA A 137 0.50 -5.84 11.65
N ALA A 138 -0.59 -5.61 10.93
CA ALA A 138 -1.85 -6.33 11.16
C ALA A 138 -1.70 -7.84 10.96
N GLU A 139 -0.95 -8.26 9.94
CA GLU A 139 -0.69 -9.67 9.66
C GLU A 139 0.20 -10.34 10.71
N LEU A 140 1.24 -9.66 11.21
CA LEU A 140 2.08 -10.16 12.32
C LEU A 140 1.24 -10.40 13.58
N LEU A 141 0.36 -9.46 13.93
CA LEU A 141 -0.58 -9.62 15.04
C LEU A 141 -1.56 -10.77 14.82
N ARG A 142 -2.13 -10.88 13.60
CA ARG A 142 -3.07 -11.96 13.26
C ARG A 142 -2.46 -13.34 13.41
N ARG A 143 -1.17 -13.49 13.12
CA ARG A 143 -0.43 -14.75 13.25
C ARG A 143 -0.03 -15.09 14.68
N GLY A 144 -0.14 -14.15 15.61
CA GLY A 144 0.41 -14.31 16.95
C GLY A 144 1.92 -14.48 16.92
N SER A 145 2.63 -13.60 16.20
CA SER A 145 4.10 -13.56 16.23
C SER A 145 4.63 -13.51 17.67
N ASP A 146 5.78 -14.14 17.89
CA ASP A 146 6.42 -14.23 19.20
C ASP A 146 6.83 -12.85 19.74
N ALA A 147 7.04 -12.80 21.06
CA ALA A 147 7.35 -11.56 21.77
C ALA A 147 8.64 -10.91 21.27
N ASP A 148 9.68 -11.69 20.94
CA ASP A 148 10.95 -11.14 20.45
C ASP A 148 10.80 -10.48 19.08
N THR A 149 10.05 -11.11 18.18
CA THR A 149 9.70 -10.54 16.88
C THR A 149 8.98 -9.21 17.05
N LEU A 150 7.98 -9.13 17.92
CA LEU A 150 7.22 -7.90 18.18
C LEU A 150 8.07 -6.83 18.89
N ALA A 151 8.89 -7.22 19.88
CA ALA A 151 9.77 -6.31 20.62
C ALA A 151 10.76 -5.61 19.68
N SER A 152 11.28 -6.33 18.69
CA SER A 152 12.19 -5.77 17.69
C SER A 152 11.55 -4.75 16.73
N LEU A 153 10.23 -4.54 16.81
CA LEU A 153 9.49 -3.54 16.06
C LEU A 153 9.14 -2.29 16.89
N VAL A 154 9.39 -2.29 18.20
CA VAL A 154 8.99 -1.18 19.08
C VAL A 154 9.68 0.13 18.68
N ASP A 155 11.01 0.15 18.57
CA ASP A 155 11.74 1.40 18.24
C ASP A 155 11.35 1.98 16.87
N PRO A 156 11.28 1.20 15.78
CA PRO A 156 10.78 1.71 14.50
C PRO A 156 9.36 2.27 14.58
N LEU A 157 8.47 1.63 15.34
CA LEU A 157 7.09 2.09 15.48
C LEU A 157 6.98 3.35 16.35
N LEU A 158 7.79 3.48 17.40
CA LEU A 158 7.88 4.72 18.18
C LEU A 158 8.44 5.88 17.35
N ALA A 159 9.40 5.62 16.45
CA ALA A 159 9.88 6.61 15.51
C ALA A 159 8.77 7.08 14.54
N VAL A 160 7.92 6.16 14.06
CA VAL A 160 6.72 6.50 13.28
C VAL A 160 5.73 7.30 14.10
N GLN A 161 5.57 7.00 15.40
CA GLN A 161 4.67 7.74 16.29
C GLN A 161 5.12 9.18 16.53
N ALA A 162 6.43 9.38 16.67
CA ALA A 162 7.04 10.69 16.86
C ALA A 162 6.95 11.57 15.61
N ASP A 163 6.96 10.97 14.41
CA ASP A 163 6.77 11.70 13.15
C ASP A 163 5.29 12.06 12.91
N ARG A 164 4.93 13.29 13.28
CA ARG A 164 3.56 13.81 13.15
C ARG A 164 3.06 13.93 11.71
N THR A 165 3.94 13.81 10.71
CA THR A 165 3.55 13.81 9.29
C THR A 165 3.07 12.45 8.82
N GLN A 166 3.38 11.38 9.56
CA GLN A 166 2.95 10.03 9.23
C GLN A 166 1.61 9.70 9.89
N PRO A 167 0.73 8.94 9.21
CA PRO A 167 -0.51 8.49 9.83
C PRO A 167 -0.23 7.41 10.88
N TRP A 168 -1.10 7.31 11.87
CA TRP A 168 -1.01 6.29 12.92
C TRP A 168 -2.12 5.24 12.74
N THR A 169 -1.83 3.97 13.07
CA THR A 169 -2.79 2.88 12.94
C THR A 169 -2.92 2.10 14.25
N GLY A 170 -4.11 1.56 14.51
CA GLY A 170 -4.32 0.72 15.69
C GLY A 170 -3.47 -0.56 15.70
N ALA A 171 -3.02 -1.05 14.53
CA ALA A 171 -2.12 -2.19 14.46
C ALA A 171 -0.74 -1.88 15.07
N PHE A 172 -0.22 -0.67 14.86
CA PHE A 172 1.06 -0.25 15.46
C PHE A 172 0.97 -0.16 16.98
N GLY A 173 -0.07 0.51 17.49
CA GLY A 173 -0.33 0.59 18.93
C GLY A 173 -0.48 -0.79 19.57
N ARG A 174 -1.21 -1.71 18.94
CA ARG A 174 -1.38 -3.08 19.45
C ARG A 174 -0.07 -3.86 19.53
N ILE A 175 0.88 -3.69 18.61
CA ILE A 175 2.19 -4.33 18.71
C ILE A 175 2.90 -3.83 19.97
N ILE A 176 2.98 -2.52 20.15
CA ILE A 176 3.64 -1.89 21.31
C ILE A 176 2.96 -2.33 22.61
N GLU A 177 1.63 -2.30 22.68
CA GLU A 177 0.86 -2.74 23.85
C GLU A 177 1.02 -4.24 24.13
N THR A 178 1.17 -5.07 23.10
CA THR A 178 1.40 -6.52 23.28
C THR A 178 2.76 -6.76 23.91
N VAL A 179 3.80 -6.07 23.44
CA VAL A 179 5.14 -6.14 24.03
C VAL A 179 5.13 -5.56 25.44
N TRP A 180 4.35 -4.50 25.68
CA TRP A 180 4.24 -3.88 27.00
C TRP A 180 3.65 -4.83 28.03
N ARG A 181 2.54 -5.51 27.70
CA ARG A 181 1.95 -6.51 28.60
C ARG A 181 2.87 -7.70 28.88
N GLY A 182 3.85 -7.95 28.01
CA GLY A 182 4.89 -8.96 28.22
C GLY A 182 6.13 -8.44 28.93
N ASP A 183 6.08 -7.26 29.56
CA ASP A 183 7.20 -6.58 30.22
C ASP A 183 8.42 -6.34 29.30
N GLY A 184 8.20 -6.31 27.98
CA GLY A 184 9.26 -6.16 26.98
C GLY A 184 9.64 -4.72 26.64
N LEU A 185 8.91 -3.72 27.18
CA LEU A 185 9.21 -2.31 26.96
C LEU A 185 10.10 -1.74 28.07
N THR A 186 11.14 -1.02 27.70
CA THR A 186 11.92 -0.22 28.65
C THR A 186 11.11 0.97 29.17
N PRO A 187 11.41 1.51 30.37
CA PRO A 187 10.73 2.70 30.88
C PRO A 187 10.74 3.89 29.91
N ASP A 188 11.85 4.09 29.19
CA ASP A 188 11.98 5.16 28.20
C ASP A 188 11.03 4.95 26.99
N GLN A 189 10.87 3.70 26.53
CA GLN A 189 9.92 3.35 25.48
C GLN A 189 8.47 3.53 25.92
N GLN A 190 8.15 3.17 27.17
CA GLN A 190 6.81 3.41 27.75
C GLN A 190 6.50 4.91 27.79
N LEU A 191 7.45 5.72 28.26
CA LEU A 191 7.30 7.17 28.31
C LEU A 191 7.17 7.77 26.91
N ALA A 192 7.98 7.32 25.95
CA ALA A 192 7.88 7.75 24.55
C ALA A 192 6.50 7.44 23.96
N TYR A 193 5.99 6.21 24.16
CA TYR A 193 4.67 5.80 23.67
C TYR A 193 3.55 6.67 24.21
N ILE A 194 3.58 6.98 25.52
CA ILE A 194 2.58 7.83 26.19
C ILE A 194 2.68 9.27 25.69
N ARG A 195 3.90 9.83 25.66
CA ARG A 195 4.15 11.22 25.29
C ARG A 195 3.72 11.48 23.84
N GLU A 196 4.21 10.69 22.89
CA GLU A 196 3.93 10.91 21.47
C GLU A 196 2.48 10.54 21.10
N GLY A 197 1.87 9.59 21.80
CA GLY A 197 0.47 9.21 21.60
C GLY A 197 -0.51 10.32 21.99
N ARG A 198 -0.15 11.17 22.97
CA ARG A 198 -1.02 12.24 23.47
C ARG A 198 -0.67 13.63 23.00
N ALA A 199 0.56 13.89 22.55
CA ALA A 199 1.04 15.21 22.14
C ALA A 199 0.35 15.80 20.87
N GLY A 200 -0.76 15.21 20.42
CA GLY A 200 -1.68 15.81 19.45
C GLY A 200 -3.16 15.65 19.81
N SER A 201 -3.48 15.13 20.99
CA SER A 201 -4.85 14.86 21.45
C SER A 201 -5.36 15.90 22.45
N VAL A 202 -4.46 16.66 23.08
CA VAL A 202 -4.83 17.72 24.03
C VAL A 202 -4.57 19.05 23.37
N ARG A 203 -5.65 19.78 23.05
CA ARG A 203 -5.58 21.16 22.58
C ARG A 203 -6.11 22.05 23.69
N ILE A 204 -5.31 23.05 24.09
CA ILE A 204 -5.81 24.14 24.92
C ILE A 204 -6.44 25.14 23.96
N ASP A 205 -7.68 25.53 24.25
CA ASP A 205 -8.44 26.51 23.51
C ASP A 205 -8.86 27.60 24.49
N CYS A 206 -8.62 28.86 24.15
CA CYS A 206 -9.08 30.00 24.94
C CYS A 206 -9.94 30.90 24.05
N ASP A 207 -10.90 31.61 24.65
CA ASP A 207 -11.66 32.61 23.91
C ASP A 207 -10.73 33.80 23.59
N PRO A 208 -10.47 34.13 22.31
CA PRO A 208 -9.55 35.20 21.93
C PRO A 208 -10.09 36.61 22.26
N ARG A 209 -11.35 36.74 22.71
CA ARG A 209 -11.99 38.03 22.98
C ARG A 209 -12.52 38.10 24.41
N LEU A 210 -11.62 38.40 25.34
CA LEU A 210 -11.99 38.64 26.73
C LEU A 210 -12.06 40.15 27.02
N PRO A 211 -13.19 40.66 27.56
CA PRO A 211 -13.24 41.98 28.15
C PRO A 211 -12.21 42.11 29.28
N SER A 212 -11.58 43.28 29.41
CA SER A 212 -10.67 43.58 30.51
C SER A 212 -11.35 43.32 31.87
N GLY A 213 -10.63 42.66 32.78
CA GLY A 213 -11.12 42.29 34.11
C GLY A 213 -11.98 41.02 34.16
N GLN A 214 -12.24 40.33 33.03
CA GLN A 214 -12.84 39.00 33.06
C GLN A 214 -11.76 37.90 33.14
N PRO A 215 -11.99 36.83 33.94
CA PRO A 215 -11.03 35.75 34.04
C PRO A 215 -10.94 34.96 32.73
N LEU A 216 -9.75 34.50 32.39
CA LEU A 216 -9.47 33.71 31.20
C LEU A 216 -10.02 32.28 31.38
N GLU A 217 -11.00 31.90 30.55
CA GLU A 217 -11.48 30.52 30.50
C GLU A 217 -10.61 29.70 29.54
N LEU A 218 -9.76 28.83 30.09
CA LEU A 218 -9.06 27.80 29.34
C LEU A 218 -9.96 26.58 29.18
N ARG A 219 -10.17 26.17 27.94
CA ARG A 219 -10.81 24.91 27.60
C ARG A 219 -9.74 23.93 27.16
N VAL A 220 -9.52 22.90 27.97
CA VAL A 220 -8.73 21.76 27.52
C VAL A 220 -9.68 20.88 26.72
N VAL A 221 -9.54 20.95 25.40
CA VAL A 221 -10.28 20.13 24.46
C VAL A 221 -9.42 18.92 24.15
N GLU A 222 -9.87 17.75 24.59
CA GLU A 222 -9.34 16.51 24.06
C GLU A 222 -9.84 16.40 22.60
N SER A 223 -9.02 16.81 21.64
CA SER A 223 -9.31 16.56 20.23
C SER A 223 -9.26 15.06 20.06
N GLY A 224 -10.45 14.45 20.02
CA GLY A 224 -10.59 13.00 19.91
C GLY A 224 -9.58 12.48 18.91
N ALA A 225 -8.75 11.52 19.33
CA ALA A 225 -7.63 11.00 18.56
C ALA A 225 -8.02 10.54 17.13
N SER A 226 -9.32 10.47 16.83
CA SER A 226 -9.95 10.11 15.56
C SER A 226 -9.44 10.85 14.32
N GLN A 227 -8.82 12.03 14.39
CA GLN A 227 -8.29 12.67 13.18
C GLN A 227 -6.98 12.05 12.65
N ARG A 228 -6.12 11.47 13.52
CA ARG A 228 -4.90 10.77 13.06
C ARG A 228 -5.14 9.30 12.71
N TYR A 229 -6.23 8.72 13.18
CA TYR A 229 -6.64 7.37 12.78
C TYR A 229 -7.25 7.43 11.38
N SER A 230 -6.40 7.25 10.38
CA SER A 230 -6.82 7.07 8.99
C SER A 230 -7.49 5.71 8.83
N GLY A 231 -8.82 5.69 8.80
CA GLY A 231 -9.60 4.55 8.31
C GLY A 231 -10.71 4.08 9.24
N SER A 232 -11.76 3.55 8.64
CA SER A 232 -12.88 2.81 9.26
C SER A 232 -12.45 1.47 9.88
N ASP A 233 -11.19 1.34 10.29
CA ASP A 233 -10.67 0.18 11.03
C ASP A 233 -11.19 0.20 12.48
N SER A 234 -12.46 0.57 12.68
CA SER A 234 -13.25 0.13 13.83
C SER A 234 -13.38 -1.38 13.69
N PHE A 235 -12.32 -2.10 14.07
CA PHE A 235 -12.33 -3.55 14.18
C PHE A 235 -13.49 -3.90 15.11
N PRO A 236 -14.55 -4.55 14.62
CA PRO A 236 -15.67 -4.98 15.43
C PRO A 236 -15.16 -6.15 16.30
N GLY A 237 -14.52 -5.82 17.43
CA GLY A 237 -13.86 -6.84 18.24
C GLY A 237 -13.01 -6.33 19.40
N ALA A 238 -12.58 -5.05 19.41
CA ALA A 238 -11.78 -4.52 20.52
C ALA A 238 -12.53 -4.63 21.87
N SER A 239 -13.84 -4.38 21.88
CA SER A 239 -14.69 -4.57 23.06
C SER A 239 -15.01 -6.05 23.35
N ALA A 240 -15.00 -6.92 22.33
CA ALA A 240 -15.37 -8.33 22.46
C ALA A 240 -14.23 -9.22 22.99
N LEU A 241 -12.98 -8.78 22.83
CA LEU A 241 -11.80 -9.50 23.35
C LEU A 241 -11.43 -9.13 24.79
N GLY A 242 -12.17 -8.25 25.46
CA GLY A 242 -11.90 -7.85 26.85
C GLY A 242 -10.52 -7.21 27.06
N LEU A 243 -9.88 -6.72 26.00
CA LEU A 243 -8.55 -6.14 26.06
C LEU A 243 -8.63 -4.76 26.72
N HIS A 244 -8.28 -4.70 28.01
CA HIS A 244 -7.94 -3.44 28.66
C HIS A 244 -6.71 -2.86 27.95
N SER A 245 -6.83 -1.61 27.45
CA SER A 245 -5.65 -0.88 27.00
C SER A 245 -4.80 -0.59 28.23
N PRO A 246 -3.48 -0.90 28.22
CA PRO A 246 -2.60 -0.60 29.35
C PRO A 246 -2.57 0.90 29.66
N LEU A 247 -2.96 1.77 28.70
CA LEU A 247 -3.16 3.20 28.96
C LEU A 247 -4.26 3.50 29.97
N ASN A 248 -5.17 2.56 30.24
CA ASN A 248 -6.17 2.69 31.30
C ASN A 248 -5.59 2.44 32.71
N ASP A 249 -4.42 1.80 32.80
CA ASP A 249 -3.72 1.52 34.06
C ASP A 249 -2.81 2.68 34.48
N PHE A 250 -2.79 3.76 33.69
CA PHE A 250 -2.11 5.00 34.01
C PHE A 250 -3.11 6.03 34.53
N THR A 251 -2.83 6.55 35.73
CA THR A 251 -3.42 7.81 36.14
C THR A 251 -2.58 8.93 35.54
N LEU A 252 -3.11 9.57 34.49
CA LEU A 252 -2.53 10.80 33.97
C LEU A 252 -3.09 11.98 34.75
N ARG A 253 -2.20 12.65 35.49
CA ARG A 253 -2.48 13.94 36.10
C ARG A 253 -1.91 15.03 35.21
N MET A 254 -2.70 16.06 34.95
CA MET A 254 -2.27 17.22 34.16
C MET A 254 -2.45 18.44 35.05
N GLU A 255 -1.36 19.13 35.32
CA GLU A 255 -1.31 20.33 36.14
C GLU A 255 -0.88 21.51 35.28
N LEU A 256 -1.41 22.69 35.60
CA LEU A 256 -0.91 23.91 35.02
C LEU A 256 0.37 24.29 35.78
N ASP A 257 1.50 24.28 35.08
CA ASP A 257 2.81 24.51 35.70
C ASP A 257 3.16 25.99 35.71
N ALA A 258 3.02 26.63 34.55
CA ALA A 258 3.33 28.03 34.37
C ALA A 258 2.43 28.64 33.30
N VAL A 259 2.13 29.92 33.46
CA VAL A 259 1.55 30.76 32.41
C VAL A 259 2.48 31.94 32.21
N SER A 260 2.79 32.26 30.96
CA SER A 260 3.52 33.48 30.62
C SER A 260 2.68 34.38 29.72
N VAL A 261 2.64 35.65 30.06
CA VAL A 261 1.94 36.71 29.32
C VAL A 261 3.00 37.63 28.73
N ASP A 262 3.09 37.67 27.40
CA ASP A 262 4.08 38.45 26.66
C ASP A 262 5.55 38.22 27.14
N GLY A 263 5.85 37.00 27.59
CA GLY A 263 7.18 36.61 28.08
C GLY A 263 7.43 36.85 29.57
N ALA A 264 6.51 37.48 30.30
CA ALA A 264 6.57 37.61 31.75
C ALA A 264 5.85 36.42 32.43
N PRO A 265 6.41 35.82 33.50
CA PRO A 265 5.72 34.77 34.25
C PRO A 265 4.51 35.37 34.99
N ALA A 266 3.35 34.72 34.88
CA ALA A 266 2.16 35.01 35.67
C ALA A 266 2.09 34.05 36.86
N ASP A 267 1.59 34.55 37.99
CA ASP A 267 1.35 33.70 39.16
C ASP A 267 0.12 32.81 38.91
N VAL A 268 0.33 31.51 38.97
CA VAL A 268 -0.70 30.47 38.78
C VAL A 268 -0.84 29.57 40.00
N SER A 269 -0.23 29.96 41.12
CA SER A 269 -0.38 29.30 42.40
C SER A 269 -1.88 29.16 42.70
N ASP A 270 -2.33 27.94 43.05
CA ASP A 270 -3.70 27.60 43.48
C ASP A 270 -4.79 27.38 42.41
N VAL A 271 -4.45 27.11 41.14
CA VAL A 271 -5.45 26.71 40.12
C VAL A 271 -5.44 25.19 39.90
N PRO A 272 -6.27 24.41 40.62
CA PRO A 272 -6.32 22.96 40.45
C PRO A 272 -6.98 22.60 39.12
N LEU A 273 -6.17 22.20 38.14
CA LEU A 273 -6.63 21.43 37.00
C LEU A 273 -6.65 19.95 37.39
N ILE A 274 -7.80 19.46 37.86
CA ILE A 274 -7.98 18.03 38.12
C ILE A 274 -8.84 17.48 36.99
N MET A 275 -8.22 16.72 36.08
CA MET A 275 -8.96 15.91 35.11
C MET A 275 -9.31 14.55 35.75
N PRO A 276 -10.59 14.23 35.98
CA PRO A 276 -10.98 12.88 36.40
C PRO A 276 -10.81 11.87 35.24
N THR A 277 -10.39 10.65 35.58
CA THR A 277 -10.21 9.48 34.69
C THR A 277 -11.53 8.96 34.07
N PRO A 278 -11.52 7.95 33.16
CA PRO A 278 -11.56 8.11 31.71
C PRO A 278 -12.94 7.76 31.12
N ARG A 279 -13.71 8.75 30.64
CA ARG A 279 -14.92 8.57 29.79
C ARG A 279 -15.08 9.77 28.83
N PRO A 280 -15.75 9.62 27.66
CA PRO A 280 -15.43 10.29 26.40
C PRO A 280 -15.84 11.78 26.36
N PRO A 281 -15.48 12.49 25.26
CA PRO A 281 -14.66 13.70 25.31
C PRO A 281 -15.23 14.72 26.30
N ARG A 282 -14.51 14.95 27.39
CA ARG A 282 -14.82 16.03 28.33
C ARG A 282 -14.00 17.25 27.94
N ILE A 283 -14.69 18.33 27.62
CA ILE A 283 -14.09 19.66 27.67
C ILE A 283 -13.89 19.95 29.16
N THR A 284 -12.65 19.89 29.63
CA THR A 284 -12.33 20.35 30.99
C THR A 284 -12.11 21.85 30.93
N ARG A 285 -12.90 22.60 31.68
CA ARG A 285 -12.79 24.05 31.79
C ARG A 285 -11.99 24.38 33.03
N ALA A 286 -10.99 25.24 32.88
CA ALA A 286 -10.28 25.87 33.98
C ALA A 286 -10.37 27.38 33.80
N THR A 287 -10.71 28.08 34.88
CA THR A 287 -10.80 29.53 34.89
C THR A 287 -9.57 30.08 35.58
N LEU A 288 -8.78 30.87 34.86
CA LEU A 288 -7.59 31.52 35.38
C LEU A 288 -7.90 32.97 35.74
N PRO A 289 -7.66 33.40 37.00
CA PRO A 289 -7.82 34.78 37.41
C PRO A 289 -6.62 35.62 36.93
N LEU A 290 -6.40 35.70 35.62
CA LEU A 290 -5.36 36.52 35.02
C LEU A 290 -5.93 37.91 34.71
N ASP A 291 -5.33 38.94 35.28
CA ASP A 291 -5.60 40.32 34.87
C ASP A 291 -4.74 40.65 33.66
N LEU A 292 -5.32 40.52 32.46
CA LEU A 292 -4.62 40.78 31.20
C LEU A 292 -4.66 42.28 30.89
N ALA A 293 -3.49 42.88 30.72
CA ALA A 293 -3.38 44.27 30.30
C ALA A 293 -3.97 44.46 28.88
N PRO A 294 -4.59 45.61 28.57
CA PRO A 294 -5.00 45.92 27.21
C PRO A 294 -3.80 45.84 26.26
N GLY A 295 -3.92 45.00 25.22
CA GLY A 295 -2.85 44.81 24.22
C GLY A 295 -1.95 43.59 24.45
N THR A 296 -2.30 42.65 25.34
CA THR A 296 -1.63 41.35 25.38
C THR A 296 -1.76 40.62 24.05
N HIS A 297 -0.64 40.14 23.51
CA HIS A 297 -0.57 39.56 22.17
C HIS A 297 -0.15 38.09 22.16
N ALA A 298 0.48 37.60 23.22
CA ALA A 298 0.91 36.22 23.32
C ALA A 298 0.70 35.65 24.72
N LEU A 299 0.05 34.49 24.78
CA LEU A 299 -0.08 33.69 25.98
C LEU A 299 0.63 32.36 25.77
N ILE A 300 1.58 32.02 26.64
CA ILE A 300 2.22 30.70 26.64
C ILE A 300 1.73 29.95 27.86
N VAL A 301 1.06 28.82 27.63
CA VAL A 301 0.59 27.93 28.69
C VAL A 301 1.51 26.71 28.74
N THR A 302 2.13 26.49 29.89
CA THR A 302 2.95 25.30 30.16
C THR A 302 2.16 24.34 31.03
N LEU A 303 1.84 23.18 30.47
CA LEU A 303 1.21 22.08 31.18
C LEU A 303 2.27 21.10 31.66
N ARG A 304 2.18 20.68 32.91
CA ARG A 304 2.93 19.56 33.47
C ARG A 304 2.04 18.33 33.46
N PHE A 305 2.50 17.28 32.82
CA PHE A 305 1.85 16.00 32.80
C PHE A 305 2.62 15.04 33.69
N THR A 306 1.92 14.35 34.58
CA THR A 306 2.46 13.30 35.42
C THR A 306 1.69 12.02 35.14
N ALA A 307 2.35 11.05 34.51
CA ALA A 307 1.82 9.70 34.35
C ALA A 307 2.31 8.84 35.50
N SER A 308 1.39 8.28 36.28
CA SER A 308 1.69 7.29 37.32
C SER A 308 1.10 5.94 36.93
N ALA A 309 1.95 4.91 36.90
CA ALA A 309 1.51 3.53 36.85
C ALA A 309 1.18 3.02 38.26
N ASP A 310 0.30 2.02 38.37
CA ASP A 310 0.05 1.30 39.63
C ASP A 310 1.30 0.62 40.21
N THR A 311 2.31 0.41 39.37
CA THR A 311 3.64 -0.11 39.77
C THR A 311 4.48 0.91 40.55
N GLY A 312 3.97 2.14 40.76
CA GLY A 312 4.66 3.22 41.47
C GLY A 312 5.62 4.03 40.60
N ILE A 313 5.76 3.69 39.32
CA ILE A 313 6.57 4.45 38.37
C ILE A 313 5.82 5.74 38.02
N THR A 314 6.44 6.87 38.33
CA THR A 314 5.92 8.21 38.04
C THR A 314 6.84 8.93 37.06
N HIS A 315 6.28 9.39 35.94
CA HIS A 315 7.00 10.18 34.96
C HIS A 315 6.33 11.54 34.79
N THR A 316 7.14 12.60 34.83
CA THR A 316 6.68 13.97 34.66
C THR A 316 7.33 14.60 33.43
N TRP A 317 6.54 15.26 32.58
CA TRP A 317 7.04 16.07 31.47
C TRP A 317 6.23 17.36 31.35
N THR A 318 6.80 18.36 30.66
CA THR A 318 6.13 19.64 30.40
C THR A 318 5.94 19.86 28.91
N GLU A 319 4.82 20.46 28.54
CA GLU A 319 4.53 20.91 27.16
C GLU A 319 4.07 22.36 27.20
N SER A 320 4.71 23.20 26.38
CA SER A 320 4.35 24.61 26.24
C SER A 320 3.61 24.83 24.93
N SER A 321 2.44 25.46 25.01
CA SER A 321 1.63 25.80 23.84
C SER A 321 1.45 27.31 23.74
N PRO A 322 1.80 27.93 22.60
CA PRO A 322 1.42 29.31 22.33
C PRO A 322 -0.07 29.36 21.97
N LEU A 323 -0.82 30.23 22.66
CA LEU A 323 -2.23 30.52 22.43
C LEU A 323 -2.40 31.91 21.79
#